data_AF-A0A0N4T9I9-F1
#
_entry.id   AF-A0A0N4T9I9-F1
#
_cell.length_a   1.000
_cell.length_b   1.000
_cell.length_c   1.000
_cell.angle_alpha   90.00
_cell.angle_beta   90.00
_cell.angle_gamma   90.00
#
_symmetry.space_group_name_H-M   'P 1'
#
loop_
_entity.id
_entity.type
_entity.pdbx_description
1 polymer ?
#
loop_
_entity_poly.entity_id
_entity_poly.type
_entity_poly.pdbx_seq_one_letter_code
_entity_poly.pdbx_strand_id
1 'polypeptide(L)'
;MESENNKTNDGYDQSSSGVMLKKDPRICDSAKVPAAFSEEQQSSVAENEINDIIKGNEYLKENITLLKIYLRWLGDLILLAQKKKRNNFNEMYAAMQIERDKAKVQQKELEKLRKSKQELLEKQKSEFELKKTEWEQKLMGHENLYNIVKQCCELLSDISHNNKLGIARLIKHKIHSEKLQCKVNKLKLSAEEARQKLIRQEQMFKEKLDGIKDAHEMALNERDRIISILTKQLEFISARVQRFENLTTVVHTGTQTVTEFETYGSQTDDDMSDDEI
;
A
#
# COMPACT_ATOMS: atom_id res chain seq x y z
N MET A 1 21.18 44.50 27.11
CA MET A 1 22.40 43.68 26.94
C MET A 1 22.08 42.63 25.91
N GLU A 2 22.93 42.58 24.89
CA GLU A 2 23.22 41.46 23.99
C GLU A 2 22.08 40.86 23.16
N SER A 3 21.98 41.45 21.96
CA SER A 3 21.80 40.81 20.66
C SER A 3 22.43 39.41 20.52
N GLU A 4 21.76 38.52 19.78
CA GLU A 4 22.41 37.86 18.64
C GLU A 4 21.40 37.45 17.57
N ASN A 5 21.64 38.01 16.38
CA ASN A 5 21.11 37.55 15.10
C ASN A 5 21.63 36.14 14.81
N ASN A 6 20.83 35.31 14.15
CA ASN A 6 21.31 34.69 12.90
C ASN A 6 20.14 34.34 11.98
N LYS A 7 20.16 35.01 10.82
CA LYS A 7 19.44 34.67 9.60
C LYS A 7 20.17 33.52 8.90
N THR A 8 19.42 32.60 8.31
CA THR A 8 19.66 31.96 7.00
C THR A 8 18.34 31.24 6.67
N ASN A 9 17.48 31.71 5.76
CA ASN A 9 17.65 31.83 4.31
C ASN A 9 18.27 30.55 3.71
N ASP A 10 17.46 29.67 3.14
CA ASP A 10 17.34 29.52 1.68
C ASP A 10 16.72 28.18 1.27
N GLY A 11 15.98 28.25 0.16
CA GLY A 11 16.08 27.24 -0.89
C GLY A 11 15.44 25.88 -0.62
N TYR A 12 14.19 25.75 -1.04
CA TYR A 12 13.73 24.47 -1.61
C TYR A 12 14.57 24.17 -2.85
N ASP A 13 15.66 23.42 -2.67
CA ASP A 13 16.46 22.91 -3.77
C ASP A 13 15.94 21.51 -4.13
N GLN A 14 15.18 21.44 -5.23
CA GLN A 14 14.79 20.20 -5.87
C GLN A 14 16.01 19.57 -6.54
N SER A 15 16.79 18.78 -5.78
CA SER A 15 17.83 17.94 -6.36
C SER A 15 17.44 16.46 -6.31
N SER A 16 17.13 15.95 -7.50
CA SER A 16 17.11 14.54 -7.86
C SER A 16 18.43 13.89 -7.45
N SER A 17 18.48 13.27 -6.27
CA SER A 17 19.52 12.31 -5.92
C SER A 17 18.94 10.90 -6.05
N GLY A 18 19.41 10.19 -7.08
CA GLY A 18 19.21 8.76 -7.21
C GLY A 18 19.82 8.06 -5.99
N VAL A 19 18.99 7.74 -5.01
CA VAL A 19 19.38 6.87 -3.91
C VAL A 19 19.54 5.48 -4.51
N MET A 20 20.77 5.13 -4.90
CA MET A 20 21.16 3.73 -5.07
C MET A 20 20.92 3.07 -3.71
N LEU A 21 19.87 2.26 -3.62
CA LEU A 21 19.68 1.32 -2.52
C LEU A 21 20.97 0.50 -2.43
N LYS A 22 21.73 0.70 -1.34
CA LYS A 22 22.90 -0.11 -1.02
C LYS A 22 22.44 -1.57 -1.07
N LYS A 23 22.96 -2.34 -2.02
CA LYS A 23 22.81 -3.80 -2.04
C LYS A 23 23.31 -4.30 -0.70
N ASP A 24 22.40 -4.91 0.06
CA ASP A 24 22.74 -5.57 1.31
C ASP A 24 23.77 -6.67 1.00
N PRO A 25 24.98 -6.64 1.59
CA PRO A 25 26.03 -7.63 1.30
C PRO A 25 25.66 -9.06 1.71
N ARG A 26 24.51 -9.27 2.37
CA ARG A 26 23.96 -10.60 2.67
C ARG A 26 23.10 -11.18 1.54
N ILE A 27 22.72 -10.39 0.54
CA ILE A 27 22.07 -10.90 -0.66
C ILE A 27 23.18 -11.35 -1.60
N CYS A 28 23.72 -12.54 -1.33
CA CYS A 28 24.60 -13.22 -2.26
C CYS A 28 23.83 -13.49 -3.56
N ASP A 29 24.29 -12.90 -4.67
CA ASP A 29 23.95 -13.35 -6.01
C ASP A 29 24.18 -14.87 -6.05
N SER A 30 23.10 -15.66 -6.15
CA SER A 30 23.11 -17.12 -6.04
C SER A 30 23.80 -17.85 -7.20
N ALA A 31 24.71 -17.18 -7.92
CA ALA A 31 25.39 -17.70 -9.11
C ALA A 31 26.88 -18.00 -8.91
N LYS A 32 27.41 -17.89 -7.69
CA LYS A 32 28.79 -18.32 -7.38
C LYS A 32 28.80 -19.28 -6.20
N VAL A 33 28.46 -20.53 -6.51
CA VAL A 33 28.89 -21.67 -5.70
C VAL A 33 30.43 -21.63 -5.68
N PRO A 34 31.08 -21.57 -4.51
CA PRO A 34 32.54 -21.62 -4.45
C PRO A 34 33.03 -22.90 -5.11
N ALA A 35 34.04 -22.80 -5.97
CA ALA A 35 34.73 -23.92 -6.64
C ALA A 35 35.40 -24.94 -5.68
N ALA A 36 35.13 -24.84 -4.38
CA ALA A 36 35.53 -25.78 -3.35
C ALA A 36 34.59 -27.01 -3.23
N PHE A 37 33.46 -27.02 -3.94
CA PHE A 37 32.58 -28.18 -4.10
C PHE A 37 32.73 -28.77 -5.51
N SER A 38 33.88 -29.36 -5.83
CA SER A 38 33.94 -30.28 -6.98
C SER A 38 33.51 -31.67 -6.50
N GLU A 39 32.21 -31.84 -6.30
CA GLU A 39 31.61 -33.17 -6.03
C GLU A 39 31.95 -34.17 -7.15
N GLU A 40 32.15 -33.68 -8.38
CA GLU A 40 32.58 -34.48 -9.54
C GLU A 40 33.96 -35.13 -9.35
N GLN A 41 34.92 -34.46 -8.70
CA GLN A 41 36.24 -35.05 -8.44
C GLN A 41 36.22 -36.09 -7.33
N GLN A 42 35.33 -35.96 -6.33
CA GLN A 42 35.19 -36.95 -5.26
C GLN A 42 34.34 -38.16 -5.68
N SER A 43 33.29 -37.94 -6.48
CA SER A 43 32.43 -39.01 -7.01
C SER A 43 33.19 -39.91 -7.99
N SER A 44 33.97 -39.33 -8.90
CA SER A 44 34.75 -40.09 -9.89
C SER A 44 35.84 -40.95 -9.26
N VAL A 45 36.50 -40.49 -8.19
CA VAL A 45 37.47 -41.28 -7.43
C VAL A 45 36.79 -42.46 -6.71
N ALA A 46 35.65 -42.22 -6.06
CA ALA A 46 34.90 -43.27 -5.36
C ALA A 46 34.32 -44.32 -6.32
N GLU A 47 33.83 -43.92 -7.50
CA GLU A 47 33.36 -44.85 -8.53
C GLU A 47 34.50 -45.71 -9.09
N ASN A 48 35.69 -45.13 -9.30
CA ASN A 48 36.87 -45.85 -9.76
C ASN A 48 37.32 -46.90 -8.72
N GLU A 49 37.31 -46.57 -7.44
CA GLU A 49 37.66 -47.48 -6.36
C GLU A 49 36.70 -48.68 -6.25
N ILE A 50 35.38 -48.46 -6.37
CA ILE A 50 34.38 -49.54 -6.37
C ILE A 50 34.56 -50.45 -7.58
N ASN A 51 34.80 -49.86 -8.76
CA ASN A 51 35.04 -50.63 -9.98
C ASN A 51 36.29 -51.52 -9.87
N ASP A 52 37.33 -51.03 -9.21
CA ASP A 52 38.54 -51.81 -8.95
C ASP A 52 38.30 -52.94 -7.95
N ILE A 53 37.45 -52.73 -6.92
CA ILE A 53 37.03 -53.78 -5.99
C ILE A 53 36.22 -54.86 -6.71
N ILE A 54 35.29 -54.47 -7.60
CA ILE A 54 34.46 -55.40 -8.39
C ILE A 54 35.35 -56.26 -9.28
N LYS A 55 36.20 -55.65 -10.12
CA LYS A 55 37.14 -56.36 -11.00
C LYS A 55 38.07 -57.27 -10.20
N GLY A 56 38.57 -56.78 -9.07
CA GLY A 56 39.42 -57.57 -8.19
C GLY A 56 38.73 -58.78 -7.57
N ASN A 57 37.43 -58.72 -7.30
CA ASN A 57 36.64 -59.83 -6.78
C ASN A 57 36.30 -60.86 -7.87
N GLU A 58 35.98 -60.40 -9.08
CA GLU A 58 35.79 -61.25 -10.26
C GLU A 58 37.07 -62.03 -10.60
N TYR A 59 38.22 -61.35 -10.61
CA TYR A 59 39.51 -62.00 -10.80
C TYR A 59 39.80 -63.06 -9.74
N LEU A 60 39.51 -62.79 -8.46
CA LEU A 60 39.66 -63.80 -7.40
C LEU A 60 38.70 -64.99 -7.58
N LYS A 61 37.48 -64.75 -8.06
CA LYS A 61 36.51 -65.80 -8.37
C LYS A 61 37.03 -66.75 -9.43
N GLU A 62 37.57 -66.21 -10.51
CA GLU A 62 38.16 -66.99 -11.60
C GLU A 62 39.36 -67.81 -11.12
N ASN A 63 40.30 -67.18 -10.40
CA ASN A 63 41.48 -67.86 -9.86
C ASN A 63 41.16 -68.98 -8.88
N ILE A 64 40.20 -68.77 -7.97
CA ILE A 64 39.73 -69.84 -7.07
C ILE A 64 39.12 -71.00 -7.87
N THR A 65 38.40 -70.70 -8.94
CA THR A 65 37.77 -71.71 -9.79
C THR A 65 38.83 -72.54 -10.53
N LEU A 66 39.83 -71.88 -11.12
CA LEU A 66 40.98 -72.54 -11.76
C LEU A 66 41.75 -73.41 -10.76
N LEU A 67 42.01 -72.90 -9.56
CA LEU A 67 42.73 -73.64 -8.53
C LEU A 67 41.94 -74.86 -8.02
N LYS A 68 40.61 -74.76 -7.94
CA LYS A 68 39.72 -75.91 -7.64
C LYS A 68 39.81 -77.00 -8.71
N ILE A 69 39.85 -76.61 -9.99
CA ILE A 69 40.01 -77.55 -11.11
C ILE A 69 41.38 -78.24 -11.03
N TYR A 70 42.44 -77.47 -10.78
CA TYR A 70 43.79 -78.00 -10.63
C TYR A 70 43.92 -78.97 -9.44
N LEU A 71 43.34 -78.63 -8.29
CA LEU A 71 43.29 -79.51 -7.12
C LEU A 71 42.55 -80.82 -7.38
N ARG A 72 41.49 -80.78 -8.20
CA ARG A 72 40.76 -81.98 -8.63
C ARG A 72 41.64 -82.86 -9.53
N TRP A 73 42.31 -82.25 -10.51
CA TRP A 73 43.22 -82.94 -11.42
C TRP A 73 44.41 -83.59 -10.68
N LEU A 74 45.05 -82.87 -9.75
CA LEU A 74 46.08 -83.44 -8.88
C LEU A 74 45.55 -84.60 -8.05
N GLY A 75 44.31 -84.51 -7.56
CA GLY A 75 43.67 -85.60 -6.83
C GLY A 75 43.50 -86.87 -7.67
N ASP A 76 43.06 -86.73 -8.91
CA ASP A 76 42.89 -87.84 -9.84
C ASP A 76 44.25 -88.46 -10.24
N LEU A 77 45.26 -87.62 -10.48
CA LEU A 77 46.62 -88.07 -10.76
C LEU A 77 47.22 -88.87 -9.61
N ILE A 78 47.14 -88.36 -8.38
CA ILE A 78 47.64 -89.05 -7.18
C ILE A 78 46.99 -90.44 -7.05
N LEU A 79 45.68 -90.55 -7.32
CA LEU A 79 44.95 -91.81 -7.25
C LEU A 79 45.34 -92.80 -8.35
N LEU A 80 45.55 -92.32 -9.58
CA LEU A 80 46.12 -93.12 -10.68
C LEU A 80 47.52 -93.61 -10.34
N ALA A 81 48.27 -92.74 -9.66
CA ALA A 81 49.63 -92.98 -9.29
C ALA A 81 49.70 -94.13 -8.24
N GLN A 82 48.92 -94.05 -7.17
CA GLN A 82 48.83 -95.12 -6.15
C GLN A 82 48.54 -96.53 -6.71
N LYS A 83 47.86 -96.64 -7.86
CA LYS A 83 47.54 -97.95 -8.48
C LYS A 83 48.74 -98.61 -9.18
N LYS A 84 49.81 -97.89 -9.52
CA LYS A 84 51.02 -98.43 -10.19
C LYS A 84 52.14 -98.73 -9.17
N LYS A 85 52.23 -99.97 -8.68
CA LYS A 85 53.29 -100.42 -7.73
C LYS A 85 54.68 -100.56 -8.39
N ARG A 86 55.61 -99.59 -8.21
CA ARG A 86 57.08 -99.75 -8.36
C ARG A 86 57.84 -98.77 -7.43
N ASN A 87 59.13 -98.98 -7.16
CA ASN A 87 59.87 -98.26 -6.09
C ASN A 87 60.19 -96.77 -6.34
N ASN A 88 60.27 -96.28 -7.59
CA ASN A 88 60.43 -94.82 -7.88
C ASN A 88 59.14 -93.99 -7.70
N PHE A 89 58.10 -94.63 -7.18
CA PHE A 89 56.74 -94.07 -7.15
C PHE A 89 56.46 -93.27 -5.86
N ASN A 90 57.19 -93.56 -4.78
CA ASN A 90 57.03 -92.91 -3.49
C ASN A 90 57.48 -91.44 -3.50
N GLU A 91 58.56 -91.11 -4.20
CA GLU A 91 59.05 -89.72 -4.30
C GLU A 91 58.11 -88.85 -5.13
N MET A 92 57.63 -89.36 -6.28
CA MET A 92 56.69 -88.64 -7.13
C MET A 92 55.32 -88.45 -6.44
N TYR A 93 54.86 -89.48 -5.71
CA TYR A 93 53.65 -89.39 -4.89
C TYR A 93 53.80 -88.36 -3.75
N ALA A 94 54.93 -88.38 -3.04
CA ALA A 94 55.22 -87.41 -1.98
C ALA A 94 55.28 -85.97 -2.53
N ALA A 95 55.91 -85.77 -3.70
CA ALA A 95 55.96 -84.48 -4.38
C ALA A 95 54.56 -83.98 -4.78
N MET A 96 53.73 -84.83 -5.39
CA MET A 96 52.35 -84.47 -5.75
C MET A 96 51.48 -84.19 -4.52
N GLN A 97 51.70 -84.90 -3.41
CA GLN A 97 50.97 -84.65 -2.16
C GLN A 97 51.37 -83.30 -1.54
N ILE A 98 52.66 -82.97 -1.52
CA ILE A 98 53.16 -81.66 -1.09
C ILE A 98 52.58 -80.54 -1.98
N GLU A 99 52.55 -80.74 -3.29
CA GLU A 99 51.98 -79.79 -4.25
C GLU A 99 50.48 -79.59 -4.05
N ARG A 100 49.73 -80.68 -3.82
CA ARG A 100 48.31 -80.64 -3.48
C ARG A 100 48.06 -79.89 -2.18
N ASP A 101 48.87 -80.12 -1.15
CA ASP A 101 48.69 -79.46 0.14
C ASP A 101 49.07 -77.97 0.07
N LYS A 102 50.09 -77.58 -0.72
CA LYS A 102 50.36 -76.18 -1.07
C LYS A 102 49.18 -75.52 -1.79
N ALA A 103 48.62 -76.18 -2.80
CA ALA A 103 47.47 -75.67 -3.54
C ALA A 103 46.21 -75.54 -2.67
N LYS A 104 46.01 -76.42 -1.68
CA LYS A 104 44.92 -76.28 -0.68
C LYS A 104 45.11 -75.06 0.22
N VAL A 105 46.34 -74.78 0.65
CA VAL A 105 46.63 -73.57 1.46
C VAL A 105 46.33 -72.32 0.63
N GLN A 106 46.82 -72.27 -0.61
CA GLN A 106 46.54 -71.16 -1.54
C GLN A 106 45.03 -70.98 -1.79
N GLN A 107 44.27 -72.07 -1.93
CA GLN A 107 42.81 -71.99 -2.08
C GLN A 107 42.15 -71.35 -0.86
N LYS A 108 42.55 -71.75 0.35
CA LYS A 108 42.02 -71.18 1.59
C LYS A 108 42.36 -69.70 1.73
N GLU A 109 43.56 -69.30 1.35
CA GLU A 109 43.99 -67.88 1.38
C GLU A 109 43.20 -67.04 0.38
N LEU A 110 43.05 -67.51 -0.86
CA LEU A 110 42.24 -66.82 -1.87
C LEU A 110 40.76 -66.74 -1.48
N GLU A 111 40.19 -67.81 -0.89
CA GLU A 111 38.81 -67.79 -0.39
C GLU A 111 38.61 -66.79 0.75
N LYS A 112 39.58 -66.66 1.67
CA LYS A 112 39.57 -65.62 2.71
C LYS A 112 39.64 -64.22 2.11
N LEU A 113 40.59 -63.98 1.21
CA LEU A 113 40.77 -62.68 0.55
C LEU A 113 39.50 -62.27 -0.22
N ARG A 114 38.87 -63.23 -0.91
CA ARG A 114 37.62 -63.00 -1.61
C ARG A 114 36.49 -62.61 -0.67
N LYS A 115 36.31 -63.33 0.44
CA LYS A 115 35.28 -62.98 1.45
C LYS A 115 35.48 -61.56 1.97
N SER A 116 36.71 -61.19 2.30
CA SER A 116 37.03 -59.82 2.75
C SER A 116 36.72 -58.75 1.68
N LYS A 117 37.07 -58.99 0.40
CA LYS A 117 36.70 -58.05 -0.68
C LYS A 117 35.19 -57.97 -0.90
N GLN A 118 34.47 -59.09 -0.76
CA GLN A 118 33.02 -59.12 -0.87
C GLN A 118 32.34 -58.33 0.25
N GLU A 119 32.79 -58.51 1.49
CA GLU A 119 32.30 -57.75 2.65
C GLU A 119 32.55 -56.24 2.49
N LEU A 120 33.73 -55.85 1.98
CA LEU A 120 34.04 -54.45 1.69
C LEU A 120 33.10 -53.85 0.64
N LEU A 121 32.83 -54.61 -0.43
CA LEU A 121 31.89 -54.19 -1.49
C LEU A 121 30.46 -54.00 -0.95
N GLU A 122 29.99 -54.94 -0.13
CA GLU A 122 28.66 -54.87 0.47
C GLU A 122 28.53 -53.68 1.43
N LYS A 123 29.57 -53.42 2.23
CA LYS A 123 29.64 -52.25 3.10
C LYS A 123 29.54 -50.95 2.30
N GLN A 124 30.36 -50.80 1.26
CA GLN A 124 30.30 -49.60 0.40
C GLN A 124 28.92 -49.43 -0.24
N LYS A 125 28.33 -50.49 -0.80
CA LYS A 125 26.97 -50.43 -1.37
C LYS A 125 25.93 -49.95 -0.35
N SER A 126 26.01 -50.46 0.88
CA SER A 126 25.08 -50.04 1.95
C SER A 126 25.26 -48.57 2.33
N GLU A 127 26.50 -48.06 2.36
CA GLU A 127 26.79 -46.64 2.60
C GLU A 127 26.28 -45.75 1.46
N PHE A 128 26.37 -46.20 0.20
CA PHE A 128 25.84 -45.47 -0.94
C PHE A 128 24.31 -45.40 -0.93
N GLU A 129 23.62 -46.51 -0.64
CA GLU A 129 22.16 -46.49 -0.54
C GLU A 129 21.68 -45.58 0.61
N LEU A 130 22.37 -45.60 1.76
CA LEU A 130 22.05 -44.71 2.86
C LEU A 130 22.21 -43.24 2.45
N LYS A 131 23.36 -42.87 1.86
CA LYS A 131 23.58 -41.50 1.35
C LYS A 131 22.53 -41.10 0.30
N LYS A 132 22.18 -42.00 -0.62
CA LYS A 132 21.16 -41.74 -1.63
C LYS A 132 19.82 -41.39 -1.00
N THR A 133 19.36 -42.15 -0.01
CA THR A 133 18.11 -41.85 0.71
C THR A 133 18.16 -40.52 1.47
N GLU A 134 19.30 -40.18 2.08
CA GLU A 134 19.48 -38.87 2.72
C GLU A 134 19.38 -37.71 1.72
N TRP A 135 19.97 -37.87 0.52
CA TRP A 135 19.90 -36.87 -0.54
C TRP A 135 18.48 -36.73 -1.10
N GLU A 136 17.76 -37.83 -1.29
CA GLU A 136 16.35 -37.80 -1.70
C GLU A 136 15.49 -37.05 -0.67
N GLN A 137 15.70 -37.29 0.63
CA GLN A 137 14.99 -36.55 1.69
C GLN A 137 15.34 -35.07 1.71
N LYS A 138 16.63 -34.72 1.56
CA LYS A 138 17.07 -33.32 1.46
C LYS A 138 16.44 -32.62 0.26
N LEU A 139 16.39 -33.29 -0.89
CA LEU A 139 15.78 -32.77 -2.11
C LEU A 139 14.29 -32.48 -1.90
N MET A 140 13.54 -33.43 -1.34
CA MET A 140 12.13 -33.22 -0.97
C MET A 140 11.94 -32.04 -0.01
N GLY A 141 12.86 -31.87 0.96
CA GLY A 141 12.88 -30.72 1.86
C GLY A 141 13.09 -29.39 1.11
N HIS A 142 14.00 -29.36 0.15
CA HIS A 142 14.25 -28.18 -0.69
C HIS A 142 13.07 -27.84 -1.60
N GLU A 143 12.42 -28.83 -2.22
CA GLU A 143 11.22 -28.62 -3.05
C GLU A 143 10.05 -28.06 -2.22
N ASN A 144 9.83 -28.61 -1.02
CA ASN A 144 8.82 -28.08 -0.10
C ASN A 144 9.13 -26.63 0.31
N LEU A 145 10.38 -26.33 0.64
CA LEU A 145 10.80 -24.97 0.97
C LEU A 145 10.60 -24.02 -0.21
N TYR A 146 10.96 -24.45 -1.42
CA TYR A 146 10.74 -23.67 -2.64
C TYR A 146 9.26 -23.35 -2.86
N ASN A 147 8.38 -24.33 -2.69
CA ASN A 147 6.92 -24.14 -2.81
C ASN A 147 6.39 -23.14 -1.77
N ILE A 148 6.84 -23.23 -0.52
CA ILE A 148 6.47 -22.27 0.54
C ILE A 148 6.94 -20.85 0.17
N VAL A 149 8.19 -20.70 -0.25
CA VAL A 149 8.75 -19.40 -0.64
C VAL A 149 7.97 -18.81 -1.81
N LYS A 150 7.64 -19.63 -2.82
CA LYS A 150 6.84 -19.20 -3.98
C LYS A 150 5.46 -18.68 -3.57
N GLN A 151 4.74 -19.42 -2.72
CA GLN A 151 3.43 -18.99 -2.20
C GLN A 151 3.52 -17.68 -1.41
N CYS A 152 4.53 -17.54 -0.57
CA CYS A 152 4.77 -16.29 0.16
C CYS A 152 5.03 -15.11 -0.79
N CYS A 153 5.82 -15.29 -1.84
CA CYS A 153 6.09 -14.25 -2.85
C CYS A 153 4.83 -13.83 -3.62
N GLU A 154 3.96 -14.79 -3.97
CA GLU A 154 2.67 -14.53 -4.62
C GLU A 154 1.75 -13.73 -3.69
N LEU A 155 1.59 -14.18 -2.43
CA LEU A 155 0.77 -13.49 -1.43
C LEU A 155 1.26 -12.05 -1.15
N LEU A 156 2.58 -11.84 -1.04
CA LEU A 156 3.14 -10.51 -0.85
C LEU A 156 2.88 -9.59 -2.05
N SER A 157 2.92 -10.14 -3.26
CA SER A 157 2.62 -9.41 -4.49
C SER A 157 1.16 -8.96 -4.52
N ASP A 158 0.23 -9.84 -4.17
CA ASP A 158 -1.20 -9.54 -4.10
C ASP A 158 -1.51 -8.48 -3.04
N ILE A 159 -0.93 -8.61 -1.84
CA ILE A 159 -1.08 -7.60 -0.77
C ILE A 159 -0.54 -6.25 -1.24
N SER A 160 0.64 -6.22 -1.88
CA SER A 160 1.23 -4.99 -2.40
C SER A 160 0.35 -4.33 -3.46
N HIS A 161 -0.20 -5.12 -4.39
CA HIS A 161 -1.11 -4.62 -5.42
C HIS A 161 -2.39 -4.05 -4.82
N ASN A 162 -3.02 -4.77 -3.90
CA ASN A 162 -4.24 -4.33 -3.21
C ASN A 162 -4.01 -3.07 -2.37
N ASN A 163 -2.87 -2.96 -1.69
CA ASN A 163 -2.50 -1.76 -0.94
C ASN A 163 -2.33 -0.55 -1.86
N LYS A 164 -1.67 -0.71 -3.01
CA LYS A 164 -1.54 0.37 -4.01
C LYS A 164 -2.91 0.83 -4.51
N LEU A 165 -3.81 -0.10 -4.82
CA LEU A 165 -5.19 0.22 -5.20
C LEU A 165 -5.96 0.94 -4.08
N GLY A 166 -5.80 0.49 -2.83
CA GLY A 166 -6.40 1.12 -1.65
C GLY A 166 -5.92 2.55 -1.44
N ILE A 167 -4.62 2.80 -1.54
CA ILE A 167 -4.01 4.13 -1.46
C ILE A 167 -4.53 5.04 -2.59
N ALA A 168 -4.57 4.55 -3.83
CA ALA A 168 -5.08 5.30 -4.97
C ALA A 168 -6.56 5.70 -4.77
N ARG A 169 -7.38 4.79 -4.23
CA ARG A 169 -8.78 5.06 -3.90
C ARG A 169 -8.91 6.13 -2.80
N LEU A 170 -8.11 6.04 -1.74
CA LEU A 170 -8.09 7.03 -0.66
C LEU A 170 -7.72 8.43 -1.17
N ILE A 171 -6.69 8.54 -2.01
CA ILE A 171 -6.28 9.81 -2.62
C ILE A 171 -7.43 10.41 -3.45
N LYS A 172 -8.10 9.59 -4.27
CA LYS A 172 -9.24 10.04 -5.08
C LYS A 172 -10.40 10.56 -4.21
N HIS A 173 -10.72 9.87 -3.12
CA HIS A 173 -11.74 10.32 -2.17
C HIS A 173 -11.34 11.63 -1.46
N LYS A 174 -10.08 11.76 -1.04
CA LYS A 174 -9.58 12.99 -0.40
C LYS A 174 -9.72 14.19 -1.32
N ILE A 175 -9.25 14.09 -2.58
CA ILE A 175 -9.36 15.16 -3.57
C ILE A 175 -10.84 15.51 -3.84
N HIS A 176 -11.71 14.52 -3.94
CA HIS A 176 -13.14 14.76 -4.13
C HIS A 176 -13.76 15.50 -2.94
N SER A 177 -13.42 15.11 -1.71
CA SER A 177 -13.87 15.75 -0.48
C SER A 177 -13.39 17.20 -0.41
N GLU A 178 -12.12 17.47 -0.71
CA GLU A 178 -11.57 18.83 -0.75
C GLU A 178 -12.31 19.71 -1.77
N LYS A 179 -12.60 19.16 -2.96
CA LYS A 179 -13.37 19.88 -4.00
C LYS A 179 -14.80 20.21 -3.55
N LEU A 180 -15.47 19.27 -2.87
CA LEU A 180 -16.80 19.51 -2.31
C LEU A 180 -16.74 20.56 -1.19
N GLN A 181 -15.74 20.51 -0.33
CA GLN A 181 -15.54 21.50 0.73
C GLN A 181 -15.36 22.90 0.15
N CYS A 182 -14.55 23.05 -0.91
CA CYS A 182 -14.42 24.33 -1.61
C CYS A 182 -15.77 24.85 -2.16
N LYS A 183 -16.60 23.97 -2.73
CA LYS A 183 -17.94 24.35 -3.23
C LYS A 183 -18.86 24.80 -2.09
N VAL A 184 -18.88 24.05 -0.99
CA VAL A 184 -19.67 24.40 0.21
C VAL A 184 -19.22 25.75 0.77
N ASN A 185 -17.91 25.99 0.87
CA ASN A 185 -17.39 27.26 1.36
C ASN A 185 -17.80 28.44 0.46
N LYS A 186 -17.77 28.28 -0.87
CA LYS A 186 -18.26 29.31 -1.80
C LYS A 186 -19.75 29.62 -1.60
N LEU A 187 -20.57 28.59 -1.44
CA LEU A 187 -22.01 28.77 -1.18
C LEU A 187 -22.27 29.47 0.15
N LYS A 188 -21.53 29.11 1.21
CA LYS A 188 -21.62 29.79 2.51
C LYS A 188 -21.28 31.27 2.40
N LEU A 189 -20.22 31.60 1.66
CA LEU A 189 -19.78 32.98 1.48
C LEU A 189 -20.84 33.80 0.71
N SER A 190 -21.39 33.23 -0.36
CA SER A 190 -22.48 33.85 -1.12
C SER A 190 -23.76 34.03 -0.28
N ALA A 191 -24.12 33.05 0.55
CA ALA A 191 -25.26 33.15 1.44
C ALA A 191 -25.07 34.24 2.50
N GLU A 192 -23.85 34.38 3.05
CA GLU A 192 -23.53 35.42 4.01
C GLU A 192 -23.56 36.82 3.36
N GLU A 193 -23.04 36.97 2.14
CA GLU A 193 -23.14 38.22 1.38
C GLU A 193 -24.60 38.61 1.11
N ALA A 194 -25.45 37.65 0.74
CA ALA A 194 -26.87 37.86 0.52
C ALA A 194 -27.58 38.29 1.82
N ARG A 195 -27.27 37.62 2.93
CA ARG A 195 -27.77 37.97 4.27
C ARG A 195 -27.36 39.38 4.68
N GLN A 196 -26.11 39.77 4.47
CA GLN A 196 -25.65 41.13 4.77
C GLN A 196 -26.33 42.20 3.90
N LYS A 197 -26.58 41.92 2.61
CA LYS A 197 -27.35 42.82 1.76
C LYS A 197 -28.77 43.01 2.27
N LEU A 198 -29.41 41.93 2.70
CA LEU A 198 -30.77 41.97 3.25
C LEU A 198 -30.84 42.79 4.55
N ILE A 199 -29.88 42.58 5.47
CA ILE A 199 -29.78 43.38 6.70
C ILE A 199 -29.61 44.87 6.38
N ARG A 200 -28.75 45.23 5.43
CA ARG A 200 -28.57 46.64 5.01
C ARG A 200 -29.86 47.22 4.42
N GLN A 201 -30.58 46.47 3.59
CA GLN A 201 -31.86 46.92 3.04
C GLN A 201 -32.89 47.14 4.13
N GLU A 202 -33.04 46.19 5.06
CA GLU A 202 -33.95 46.31 6.20
C GLU A 202 -33.64 47.55 7.06
N GLN A 203 -32.35 47.82 7.32
CA GLN A 203 -31.93 49.00 8.06
C GLN A 203 -32.25 50.31 7.32
N MET A 204 -31.99 50.39 6.02
CA MET A 204 -32.39 51.55 5.21
C MET A 204 -33.91 51.76 5.18
N PHE A 205 -34.71 50.69 5.11
CA PHE A 205 -36.17 50.80 5.18
C PHE A 205 -36.63 51.32 6.53
N LYS A 206 -36.02 50.86 7.63
CA LYS A 206 -36.33 51.33 8.97
C LYS A 206 -36.02 52.82 9.14
N GLU A 207 -34.84 53.27 8.71
CA GLU A 207 -34.44 54.68 8.74
C GLU A 207 -35.40 55.56 7.93
N LYS A 208 -35.82 55.12 6.74
CA LYS A 208 -36.82 55.83 5.93
C LYS A 208 -38.19 55.91 6.62
N LEU A 209 -38.64 54.81 7.24
CA LEU A 209 -39.92 54.79 7.97
C LEU A 209 -39.88 55.71 9.18
N ASP A 210 -38.80 55.73 9.93
CA ASP A 210 -38.64 56.61 11.08
C ASP A 210 -38.59 58.09 10.63
N GLY A 211 -37.87 58.41 9.55
CA GLY A 211 -37.90 59.76 8.97
C GLY A 211 -39.30 60.23 8.50
N ILE A 212 -40.13 59.32 7.96
CA ILE A 212 -41.52 59.62 7.60
C ILE A 212 -42.38 59.87 8.85
N LYS A 213 -42.20 59.07 9.90
CA LYS A 213 -42.92 59.27 11.18
C LYS A 213 -42.58 60.62 11.79
N ASP A 214 -41.30 60.98 11.86
CA ASP A 214 -40.84 62.26 12.40
C ASP A 214 -41.42 63.45 11.59
N ALA A 215 -41.41 63.36 10.26
CA ALA A 215 -42.00 64.37 9.39
C ALA A 215 -43.52 64.50 9.60
N HIS A 216 -44.22 63.37 9.78
CA HIS A 216 -45.65 63.36 10.05
C HIS A 216 -45.97 63.96 11.42
N GLU A 217 -45.19 63.64 12.45
CA GLU A 217 -45.35 64.20 13.79
C GLU A 217 -45.13 65.72 13.80
N MET A 218 -44.10 66.22 13.10
CA MET A 218 -43.90 67.67 12.91
C MET A 218 -45.08 68.33 12.20
N ALA A 219 -45.63 67.72 11.16
CA ALA A 219 -46.79 68.24 10.44
C ALA A 219 -48.05 68.31 11.32
N LEU A 220 -48.29 67.29 12.16
CA LEU A 220 -49.39 67.30 13.13
C LEU A 220 -49.21 68.39 14.18
N ASN A 221 -48.00 68.54 14.73
CA ASN A 221 -47.70 69.60 15.70
C ASN A 221 -47.90 71.00 15.10
N GLU A 222 -47.47 71.22 13.86
CA GLU A 222 -47.67 72.51 13.19
C GLU A 222 -49.15 72.78 12.87
N ARG A 223 -49.90 71.76 12.44
CA ARG A 223 -51.35 71.85 12.28
C ARG A 223 -52.02 72.27 13.59
N ASP A 224 -51.67 71.61 14.70
CA ASP A 224 -52.26 71.90 16.01
C ASP A 224 -51.91 73.30 16.50
N ARG A 225 -50.68 73.78 16.20
CA ARG A 225 -50.26 75.15 16.44
C ARG A 225 -51.09 76.16 15.63
N ILE A 226 -51.29 75.91 14.33
CA ILE A 226 -52.09 76.77 13.46
C ILE A 226 -53.55 76.83 13.95
N ILE A 227 -54.14 75.67 14.28
CA ILE A 227 -55.49 75.60 14.85
C ILE A 227 -55.55 76.45 16.14
N SER A 228 -54.59 76.32 17.06
CA SER A 228 -54.56 77.12 18.29
C SER A 228 -54.51 78.63 18.01
N ILE A 229 -53.70 79.07 17.04
CA ILE A 229 -53.60 80.48 16.65
C ILE A 229 -54.94 80.96 16.08
N LEU A 230 -55.52 80.23 15.14
CA LEU A 230 -56.79 80.56 14.51
C LEU A 230 -57.92 80.61 15.54
N THR A 231 -57.99 79.63 16.45
CA THR A 231 -58.97 79.62 17.55
C THR A 231 -58.84 80.87 18.42
N LYS A 232 -57.62 81.24 18.84
CA LYS A 232 -57.40 82.48 19.62
C LYS A 232 -57.81 83.74 18.86
N GLN A 233 -57.53 83.81 17.55
CA GLN A 233 -57.98 84.92 16.71
C GLN A 233 -59.51 84.97 16.62
N LEU A 234 -60.16 83.82 16.46
CA LEU A 234 -61.62 83.71 16.39
C LEU A 234 -62.28 84.10 17.71
N GLU A 235 -61.72 83.68 18.85
CA GLU A 235 -62.14 84.10 20.19
C GLU A 235 -61.98 85.61 20.38
N PHE A 236 -60.85 86.19 19.94
CA PHE A 236 -60.61 87.63 20.01
C PHE A 236 -61.64 88.42 19.19
N ILE A 237 -61.90 87.98 17.94
CA ILE A 237 -62.93 88.60 17.08
C ILE A 237 -64.30 88.46 17.74
N SER A 238 -64.66 87.29 18.23
CA SER A 238 -65.96 87.04 18.87
C SER A 238 -66.16 87.90 20.13
N ALA A 239 -65.13 88.00 20.98
CA ALA A 239 -65.17 88.88 22.16
C ALA A 239 -65.25 90.37 21.78
N ARG A 240 -64.64 90.76 20.65
CA ARG A 240 -64.73 92.12 20.12
C ARG A 240 -66.12 92.40 19.53
N VAL A 241 -66.73 91.44 18.84
CA VAL A 241 -68.12 91.51 18.36
C VAL A 241 -69.10 91.59 19.55
N GLN A 242 -68.92 90.80 20.61
CA GLN A 242 -69.75 90.92 21.83
C GLN A 242 -69.57 92.27 22.55
N ARG A 243 -68.37 92.87 22.53
CA ARG A 243 -68.17 94.25 23.01
C ARG A 243 -68.84 95.28 22.10
N PHE A 244 -68.92 95.03 20.80
CA PHE A 244 -69.70 95.85 19.88
C PHE A 244 -71.20 95.66 20.09
N GLU A 245 -71.71 94.44 20.30
CA GLU A 245 -73.12 94.17 20.66
C GLU A 245 -73.53 94.87 21.97
N ASN A 246 -72.64 94.91 22.96
CA ASN A 246 -72.84 95.68 24.21
C ASN A 246 -72.69 97.21 24.02
N LEU A 247 -72.11 97.69 22.91
CA LEU A 247 -72.10 99.11 22.53
C LEU A 247 -73.27 99.48 21.61
N THR A 248 -73.78 98.56 20.79
CA THR A 248 -74.84 98.78 19.80
C THR A 248 -76.26 98.52 20.32
N THR A 249 -76.46 98.25 21.61
CA THR A 249 -77.80 98.37 22.23
C THR A 249 -78.29 99.82 22.35
N VAL A 250 -77.49 100.80 21.92
CA VAL A 250 -77.96 102.16 21.66
C VAL A 250 -77.57 102.53 20.23
N VAL A 251 -78.59 102.83 19.41
CA VAL A 251 -78.57 103.35 18.03
C VAL A 251 -78.77 102.32 16.89
N HIS A 252 -80.05 101.99 16.70
CA HIS A 252 -80.85 102.09 15.46
C HIS A 252 -80.53 101.24 14.21
N THR A 253 -81.41 100.25 14.02
CA THR A 253 -82.21 99.90 12.81
C THR A 253 -81.84 100.50 11.44
N GLY A 254 -81.71 99.63 10.45
CA GLY A 254 -81.84 99.98 9.03
C GLY A 254 -81.53 98.81 8.09
N THR A 255 -82.57 98.10 7.66
CA THR A 255 -82.54 97.03 6.65
C THR A 255 -82.24 97.57 5.25
N GLN A 256 -81.39 96.90 4.46
CA GLN A 256 -81.64 96.73 3.01
C GLN A 256 -80.82 95.58 2.40
N THR A 257 -81.50 94.83 1.54
CA THR A 257 -81.10 93.63 0.81
C THR A 257 -80.56 93.95 -0.60
N VAL A 258 -79.95 92.91 -1.20
CA VAL A 258 -79.74 92.59 -2.64
C VAL A 258 -78.30 92.79 -3.12
N THR A 259 -77.50 91.72 -3.24
CA THR A 259 -77.21 90.84 -4.42
C THR A 259 -76.55 91.54 -5.60
N GLU A 260 -75.34 91.10 -5.98
CA GLU A 260 -74.99 90.77 -7.38
C GLU A 260 -73.68 89.97 -7.45
N PHE A 261 -73.72 88.93 -8.29
CA PHE A 261 -72.61 88.12 -8.78
C PHE A 261 -71.75 88.94 -9.72
N GLU A 262 -70.43 88.72 -9.72
CA GLU A 262 -69.65 88.80 -10.98
C GLU A 262 -68.47 87.81 -10.94
N THR A 263 -68.50 86.92 -11.92
CA THR A 263 -67.50 85.94 -12.35
C THR A 263 -66.49 86.57 -13.31
N TYR A 264 -65.20 86.29 -13.13
CA TYR A 264 -64.16 86.20 -14.18
C TYR A 264 -63.15 85.15 -13.64
N GLY A 265 -62.84 84.02 -14.29
CA GLY A 265 -62.20 83.84 -15.60
C GLY A 265 -60.73 84.26 -15.52
N SER A 266 -59.69 83.52 -15.92
CA SER A 266 -59.50 82.26 -16.66
C SER A 266 -57.99 81.88 -16.58
N GLN A 267 -57.60 80.82 -17.31
CA GLN A 267 -56.26 80.37 -17.75
C GLN A 267 -55.51 79.45 -16.77
N THR A 268 -55.48 78.13 -16.97
CA THR A 268 -55.03 77.29 -18.11
C THR A 268 -53.53 77.34 -18.40
N ASP A 269 -53.03 76.11 -18.54
CA ASP A 269 -51.89 75.62 -19.31
C ASP A 269 -50.49 75.82 -18.73
N ASP A 270 -49.87 74.67 -18.46
CA ASP A 270 -48.61 74.21 -19.05
C ASP A 270 -47.88 73.28 -18.06
N ASP A 271 -47.16 72.23 -18.43
CA ASP A 271 -46.99 71.44 -19.65
C ASP A 271 -45.93 70.37 -19.26
N MET A 272 -45.82 69.31 -20.06
CA MET A 272 -44.65 68.42 -20.22
C MET A 272 -44.24 67.49 -19.06
N SER A 273 -44.41 66.16 -19.20
CA SER A 273 -43.67 65.21 -20.08
C SER A 273 -42.30 64.81 -19.50
N ASP A 274 -42.11 63.52 -19.20
CA ASP A 274 -41.15 62.59 -19.84
C ASP A 274 -40.13 62.20 -18.75
N ASP A 275 -39.48 61.05 -18.66
CA ASP A 275 -39.39 59.84 -19.47
C ASP A 275 -38.74 58.75 -18.57
N GLU A 276 -38.87 57.49 -19.00
CA GLU A 276 -37.92 56.37 -18.86
C GLU A 276 -37.10 56.13 -17.57
N ILE A 277 -37.29 54.95 -16.96
CA ILE A 277 -36.39 53.76 -17.01
C ILE A 277 -37.11 52.55 -16.40
#